data_AF-A0A2R6EB02-F1
#
_entry.id   AF-A0A2R6EB02-F1
#
_cell.length_a   1.000
_cell.length_b   1.000
_cell.length_c   1.000
_cell.angle_alpha   90.00
_cell.angle_beta   90.00
_cell.angle_gamma   90.00
#
_symmetry.space_group_name_H-M   'P 1'
#
loop_
_entity.id
_entity.type
_entity.pdbx_description
1 polymer ?
#
loop_
_entity_poly.entity_id
_entity_poly.type
_entity_poly.pdbx_seq_one_letter_code
_entity_poly.pdbx_strand_id
1 'polypeptide(L)'
;VDRTQGRGGTAGSAGLHKANVVHHLKSNQTRPSIVVFLSDGEFNENGMDGAGDNEAAEIRAEISRGQDATVYTIGFGQSTDEFNETVLKEMASRTGGSYYYANNQSRLNAVFLNISRNIATTRQIARTPTSTNLTTGNGGAFAPQIAGDTDDLAVTTRGGERFTNVNDPTAPTQFSHAFALADDESVTFNASTYECAEWRSTGIVRTNESTGESYSVARCTNMTTPDFEIDSDNVTIYTDGDDASALLASSEDPAWWQNEINDSIDNRPDVDRDASAFLSMKSNQALVVLDYPDGVNSTNKLVLLYQIGRAEEDAVAGDVINIRVRNVQADP
;
A
#
# COMPACT_ATOMS: atom_id res chain seq x y z
N VAL A 1 -21.45 1.68 -25.80
CA VAL A 1 -20.38 1.11 -26.66
C VAL A 1 -20.98 0.70 -28.02
N ASP A 2 -21.97 1.47 -28.49
CA ASP A 2 -23.05 0.95 -29.36
C ASP A 2 -22.93 1.39 -30.82
N ARG A 3 -21.70 1.61 -31.31
CA ARG A 3 -21.46 2.11 -32.67
C ARG A 3 -20.49 1.29 -33.51
N THR A 4 -20.03 0.14 -33.01
CA THR A 4 -19.09 -0.72 -33.73
C THR A 4 -19.75 -2.05 -34.08
N GLN A 5 -19.89 -2.31 -35.38
CA GLN A 5 -20.16 -3.65 -35.90
C GLN A 5 -18.81 -4.26 -36.31
N GLY A 6 -18.55 -5.52 -35.95
CA GLY A 6 -17.39 -6.25 -36.46
C GLY A 6 -17.51 -6.43 -37.98
N ARG A 7 -16.70 -5.72 -38.75
CA ARG A 7 -16.60 -5.83 -40.21
C ARG A 7 -15.13 -5.57 -40.62
N GLY A 8 -14.51 -6.53 -41.30
CA GLY A 8 -13.11 -6.46 -41.77
C GLY A 8 -12.28 -7.67 -41.33
N GLY A 9 -11.02 -7.74 -41.77
CA GLY A 9 -10.02 -8.68 -41.26
C GLY A 9 -9.42 -8.25 -39.91
N THR A 10 -8.38 -8.96 -39.47
CA THR A 10 -7.71 -8.75 -38.17
C THR A 10 -6.33 -8.15 -38.39
N ALA A 11 -6.25 -6.82 -38.30
CA ALA A 11 -5.01 -6.08 -38.54
C ALA A 11 -4.19 -5.86 -37.26
N GLY A 12 -3.58 -6.92 -36.73
CA GLY A 12 -2.89 -6.89 -35.44
C GLY A 12 -1.80 -5.81 -35.33
N SER A 13 -0.94 -5.73 -36.35
CA SER A 13 0.13 -4.73 -36.42
C SER A 13 -0.39 -3.29 -36.49
N ALA A 14 -1.48 -3.04 -37.24
CA ALA A 14 -2.06 -1.71 -37.36
C ALA A 14 -2.67 -1.23 -36.03
N GLY A 15 -3.33 -2.13 -35.29
CA GLY A 15 -3.87 -1.84 -33.96
C GLY A 15 -2.79 -1.40 -32.99
N LEU A 16 -1.68 -2.15 -32.91
CA LEU A 16 -0.57 -1.83 -32.02
C LEU A 16 0.21 -0.59 -32.49
N HIS A 17 0.40 -0.41 -33.80
CA HIS A 17 0.97 0.81 -34.35
C HIS A 17 0.20 2.05 -33.89
N LYS A 18 -1.14 2.02 -33.99
CA LYS A 18 -1.98 3.13 -33.56
C LYS A 18 -1.87 3.38 -32.05
N ALA A 19 -1.80 2.33 -31.24
CA ALA A 19 -1.58 2.47 -29.80
C ALA A 19 -0.25 3.18 -29.49
N ASN A 20 0.84 2.79 -30.18
CA ASN A 20 2.15 3.41 -30.02
C ASN A 20 2.14 4.88 -30.45
N VAL A 21 1.48 5.21 -31.57
CA VAL A 21 1.30 6.60 -32.01
C VAL A 21 0.51 7.41 -30.97
N VAL A 22 -0.55 6.85 -30.41
CA VAL A 22 -1.34 7.53 -29.37
C VAL A 22 -0.51 7.78 -28.11
N HIS A 23 0.24 6.79 -27.64
CA HIS A 23 1.12 6.94 -26.48
C HIS A 23 2.24 7.95 -26.75
N HIS A 24 2.86 7.91 -27.94
CA HIS A 24 3.89 8.87 -28.32
C HIS A 24 3.37 10.32 -28.40
N LEU A 25 2.12 10.53 -28.83
CA LEU A 25 1.55 11.88 -28.99
C LEU A 25 0.82 12.42 -27.76
N LYS A 26 0.26 11.54 -26.91
CA LYS A 26 -0.62 11.93 -25.80
C LYS A 26 -0.09 11.54 -24.43
N SER A 27 0.91 10.68 -24.35
CA SER A 27 1.60 10.39 -23.09
C SER A 27 2.73 11.37 -22.86
N ASN A 28 3.23 11.41 -21.64
CA ASN A 28 4.48 12.07 -21.27
C ASN A 28 5.39 11.03 -20.62
N GLN A 29 6.70 11.29 -20.57
CA GLN A 29 7.69 10.33 -20.05
C GLN A 29 7.45 9.92 -18.58
N THR A 30 6.57 10.62 -17.85
CA THR A 30 6.25 10.35 -16.45
C THR A 30 5.07 9.42 -16.24
N ARG A 31 4.32 9.04 -17.29
CA ARG A 31 3.14 8.16 -17.17
C ARG A 31 3.42 6.76 -17.71
N PRO A 32 3.18 5.68 -16.93
CA PRO A 32 3.27 4.32 -17.44
C PRO A 32 2.33 4.17 -18.63
N SER A 33 2.88 3.74 -19.76
CA SER A 33 2.13 3.52 -20.99
C SER A 33 1.74 2.06 -21.06
N ILE A 34 0.44 1.80 -21.13
CA ILE A 34 -0.08 0.43 -21.10
C ILE A 34 -1.02 0.24 -22.26
N VAL A 35 -0.89 -0.90 -22.92
CA VAL A 35 -1.78 -1.35 -23.99
C VAL A 35 -2.44 -2.63 -23.53
N VAL A 36 -3.78 -2.67 -23.55
CA VAL A 36 -4.52 -3.92 -23.41
C VAL A 36 -5.03 -4.30 -24.79
N PHE A 37 -4.45 -5.35 -25.36
CA PHE A 37 -4.67 -5.81 -26.72
C PHE A 37 -5.58 -7.04 -26.70
N LEU A 38 -6.81 -6.90 -27.19
CA LEU A 38 -7.80 -7.97 -27.27
C LEU A 38 -7.96 -8.42 -28.73
N SER A 39 -7.93 -9.72 -28.97
CA SER A 39 -8.17 -10.29 -30.29
C SER A 39 -8.93 -11.62 -30.20
N ASP A 40 -9.80 -11.85 -31.19
CA ASP A 40 -10.65 -13.04 -31.35
C ASP A 40 -10.41 -13.77 -32.67
N GLY A 41 -9.36 -13.38 -33.41
CA GLY A 41 -9.13 -13.88 -34.76
C GLY A 41 -7.67 -13.92 -35.16
N GLU A 42 -7.41 -14.65 -36.25
CA GLU A 42 -6.09 -14.73 -36.87
C GLU A 42 -5.70 -13.41 -37.56
N PHE A 43 -4.46 -12.95 -37.37
CA PHE A 43 -3.94 -11.78 -38.07
C PHE A 43 -3.73 -12.08 -39.56
N ASN A 44 -4.41 -11.32 -40.41
CA ASN A 44 -4.48 -11.60 -41.84
C ASN A 44 -4.45 -10.35 -42.72
N GLU A 45 -4.13 -9.20 -42.12
CA GLU A 45 -4.01 -7.91 -42.79
C GLU A 45 -2.94 -7.03 -42.14
N ASN A 46 -2.38 -6.12 -42.94
CA ASN A 46 -1.43 -5.08 -42.52
C ASN A 46 -0.08 -5.57 -41.98
N GLY A 47 0.54 -6.53 -42.68
CA GLY A 47 1.97 -6.83 -42.58
C GLY A 47 2.88 -5.63 -42.88
N MET A 48 4.19 -5.86 -42.82
CA MET A 48 5.21 -4.87 -43.15
C MET A 48 6.03 -5.31 -44.36
N ASP A 49 6.73 -4.37 -45.01
CA ASP A 49 7.70 -4.73 -46.03
C ASP A 49 8.76 -5.67 -45.42
N GLY A 50 8.88 -6.87 -45.99
CA GLY A 50 9.76 -7.92 -45.48
C GLY A 50 9.25 -8.74 -44.28
N ALA A 51 8.02 -8.54 -43.79
CA ALA A 51 7.47 -9.29 -42.66
C ALA A 51 5.96 -9.60 -42.83
N GLY A 52 5.57 -10.84 -42.55
CA GLY A 52 4.15 -11.26 -42.57
C GLY A 52 3.31 -10.62 -41.47
N ASP A 53 1.99 -10.78 -41.50
CA ASP A 53 1.06 -10.10 -40.57
C ASP A 53 1.38 -10.35 -39.07
N ASN A 54 1.74 -11.60 -38.74
CA ASN A 54 2.15 -12.01 -37.40
C ASN A 54 3.48 -11.39 -36.96
N GLU A 55 4.50 -11.50 -37.79
CA GLU A 55 5.83 -10.94 -37.53
C GLU A 55 5.76 -9.40 -37.42
N ALA A 56 4.94 -8.76 -38.24
CA ALA A 56 4.66 -7.34 -38.17
C ALA A 56 4.02 -6.94 -36.82
N ALA A 57 3.17 -7.77 -36.22
CA ALA A 57 2.60 -7.50 -34.90
C ALA A 57 3.67 -7.61 -33.80
N GLU A 58 4.53 -8.62 -33.86
CA GLU A 58 5.66 -8.78 -32.92
C GLU A 58 6.68 -7.64 -33.03
N ILE A 59 7.02 -7.19 -34.24
CA ILE A 59 7.89 -6.02 -34.47
C ILE A 59 7.27 -4.76 -33.82
N ARG A 60 5.95 -4.58 -33.89
CA ARG A 60 5.28 -3.47 -33.20
C ARG A 60 5.32 -3.61 -31.68
N ALA A 61 5.28 -4.82 -31.14
CA ALA A 61 5.47 -5.04 -29.71
C ALA A 61 6.89 -4.65 -29.28
N GLU A 62 7.91 -4.98 -30.07
CA GLU A 62 9.28 -4.53 -29.84
C GLU A 62 9.42 -3.00 -29.87
N ILE A 63 8.73 -2.33 -30.80
CA ILE A 63 8.66 -0.87 -30.82
C ILE A 63 7.96 -0.32 -29.56
N SER A 64 6.93 -1.01 -29.07
CA SER A 64 6.22 -0.62 -27.84
C SER A 64 7.16 -0.68 -26.63
N ARG A 65 7.97 -1.75 -26.54
CA ARG A 65 9.02 -1.90 -25.53
C ARG A 65 10.02 -0.74 -25.58
N GLY A 66 10.47 -0.35 -26.77
CA GLY A 66 11.36 0.79 -26.97
C GLY A 66 10.74 2.16 -26.63
N GLN A 67 9.43 2.23 -26.44
CA GLN A 67 8.68 3.42 -25.99
C GLN A 67 8.25 3.32 -24.52
N ASP A 68 8.82 2.38 -23.75
CA ASP A 68 8.45 2.08 -22.36
C ASP A 68 6.95 1.78 -22.19
N ALA A 69 6.34 1.14 -23.20
CA ALA A 69 4.96 0.69 -23.17
C ALA A 69 4.84 -0.82 -22.94
N THR A 70 4.09 -1.21 -21.90
CA THR A 70 3.78 -2.60 -21.58
C THR A 70 2.51 -3.05 -22.29
N VAL A 71 2.55 -4.20 -22.97
CA VAL A 71 1.42 -4.76 -23.73
C VAL A 71 0.90 -6.01 -23.03
N TYR A 72 -0.33 -5.95 -22.54
CA TYR A 72 -1.08 -7.13 -22.09
C TYR A 72 -1.95 -7.62 -23.22
N THR A 73 -1.93 -8.93 -23.49
CA THR A 73 -2.69 -9.52 -24.60
C THR A 73 -3.81 -10.42 -24.08
N ILE A 74 -4.95 -10.42 -24.77
CA ILE A 74 -6.11 -11.26 -24.46
C ILE A 74 -6.56 -11.96 -25.73
N GLY A 75 -6.51 -13.28 -25.74
CA GLY A 75 -7.17 -14.11 -26.74
C GLY A 75 -8.60 -14.43 -26.32
N PHE A 76 -9.57 -14.14 -27.18
CA PHE A 76 -11.00 -14.35 -26.90
C PHE A 76 -11.64 -15.26 -27.94
N GLY A 77 -12.01 -16.48 -27.56
CA GLY A 77 -12.59 -17.48 -28.46
C GLY A 77 -12.95 -18.75 -27.71
N GLN A 78 -13.70 -19.67 -28.31
CA GLN A 78 -14.06 -20.94 -27.63
C GLN A 78 -12.86 -21.90 -27.53
N SER A 79 -11.94 -21.82 -28.49
CA SER A 79 -10.64 -22.50 -28.52
C SER A 79 -9.51 -21.52 -28.81
N THR A 80 -8.29 -21.89 -28.42
CA THR A 80 -7.05 -21.15 -28.74
C THR A 80 -6.66 -21.22 -30.21
N ASP A 81 -7.28 -22.12 -30.99
CA ASP A 81 -7.04 -22.25 -32.45
C ASP A 81 -7.82 -21.21 -33.28
N GLU A 82 -8.68 -20.41 -32.64
CA GLU A 82 -9.49 -19.38 -33.31
C GLU A 82 -8.70 -18.07 -33.55
N PHE A 83 -7.52 -17.94 -32.93
CA PHE A 83 -6.68 -16.74 -32.97
C PHE A 83 -5.19 -17.10 -32.81
N ASN A 84 -4.29 -16.19 -33.16
CA ASN A 84 -2.84 -16.43 -33.06
C ASN A 84 -2.33 -16.37 -31.61
N GLU A 85 -2.62 -17.39 -30.80
CA GLU A 85 -2.18 -17.45 -29.41
C GLU A 85 -0.66 -17.25 -29.27
N THR A 86 0.13 -17.91 -30.12
CA THR A 86 1.60 -17.81 -30.10
C THR A 86 2.07 -16.37 -30.26
N VAL A 87 1.48 -15.64 -31.20
CA VAL A 87 1.82 -14.24 -31.47
C VAL A 87 1.40 -13.34 -30.31
N LEU A 88 0.21 -13.57 -29.74
CA LEU A 88 -0.25 -12.82 -28.57
C LEU A 88 0.66 -13.03 -27.35
N LYS A 89 1.15 -14.26 -27.12
CA LYS A 89 2.13 -14.56 -26.07
C LYS A 89 3.44 -13.83 -26.31
N GLU A 90 3.92 -13.85 -27.55
CA GLU A 90 5.19 -13.21 -27.94
C GLU A 90 5.14 -11.68 -27.86
N MET A 91 4.02 -11.07 -28.25
CA MET A 91 3.79 -9.63 -28.07
C MET A 91 3.83 -9.20 -26.59
N ALA A 92 3.20 -9.99 -25.71
CA ALA A 92 3.19 -9.70 -24.28
C ALA A 92 4.58 -9.88 -23.65
N SER A 93 5.25 -11.00 -23.95
CA SER A 93 6.56 -11.33 -23.37
C SER A 93 7.62 -10.28 -23.68
N ARG A 94 7.68 -9.78 -24.93
CA ARG A 94 8.62 -8.75 -25.36
C ARG A 94 8.52 -7.46 -24.56
N THR A 95 7.34 -7.13 -24.03
CA THR A 95 7.09 -5.85 -23.35
C THR A 95 7.01 -5.96 -21.83
N GLY A 96 7.24 -7.16 -21.27
CA GLY A 96 7.07 -7.44 -19.84
C GLY A 96 5.60 -7.55 -19.41
N GLY A 97 4.66 -7.65 -20.35
CA GLY A 97 3.25 -7.87 -20.07
C GLY A 97 2.91 -9.35 -19.89
N SER A 98 1.61 -9.66 -19.81
CA SER A 98 1.12 -11.03 -19.68
C SER A 98 0.02 -11.32 -20.70
N TYR A 99 0.01 -12.55 -21.20
CA TYR A 99 -1.05 -13.09 -22.03
C TYR A 99 -2.15 -13.72 -21.18
N TYR A 100 -3.40 -13.52 -21.59
CA TYR A 100 -4.57 -14.10 -20.96
C TYR A 100 -5.49 -14.74 -21.99
N TYR A 101 -6.10 -15.85 -21.61
CA TYR A 101 -7.14 -16.50 -22.38
C TYR A 101 -8.52 -16.31 -21.73
N ALA A 102 -9.50 -15.94 -22.55
CA ALA A 102 -10.90 -15.83 -22.15
C ALA A 102 -11.83 -16.53 -23.14
N ASN A 103 -12.52 -17.57 -22.66
CA ASN A 103 -13.44 -18.36 -23.49
C ASN A 103 -14.91 -17.93 -23.41
N ASN A 104 -15.22 -16.95 -22.56
CA ASN A 104 -16.56 -16.41 -22.39
C ASN A 104 -16.51 -15.03 -21.74
N GLN A 105 -17.66 -14.33 -21.74
CA GLN A 105 -17.78 -12.97 -21.19
C GLN A 105 -17.38 -12.87 -19.71
N SER A 106 -17.75 -13.85 -18.89
CA SER A 106 -17.42 -13.83 -17.45
C SER A 106 -15.91 -13.92 -17.24
N ARG A 107 -15.24 -14.77 -18.01
CA ARG A 107 -13.78 -14.90 -17.98
C ARG A 107 -13.11 -13.65 -18.52
N LEU A 108 -13.63 -13.06 -19.59
CA LEU A 108 -13.13 -11.81 -20.16
C LEU A 108 -13.17 -10.68 -19.13
N ASN A 109 -14.29 -10.53 -18.41
CA ASN A 109 -14.41 -9.56 -17.31
C ASN A 109 -13.38 -9.83 -16.21
N ALA A 110 -13.18 -11.08 -15.80
CA ALA A 110 -12.19 -11.46 -14.80
C ALA A 110 -10.75 -11.14 -15.25
N VAL A 111 -10.44 -11.33 -16.54
CA VAL A 111 -9.14 -10.99 -17.13
C VAL A 111 -8.90 -9.48 -17.11
N PHE A 112 -9.86 -8.66 -17.54
CA PHE A 112 -9.72 -7.20 -17.45
C PHE A 112 -9.53 -6.71 -16.01
N LEU A 113 -10.25 -7.29 -15.04
CA LEU A 113 -10.05 -7.00 -13.63
C LEU A 113 -8.67 -7.44 -13.13
N ASN A 114 -8.19 -8.60 -13.56
CA ASN A 114 -6.85 -9.09 -13.22
C ASN A 114 -5.76 -8.18 -13.78
N ILE A 115 -5.85 -7.78 -15.05
CA ILE A 115 -4.93 -6.83 -15.68
C ILE A 115 -4.94 -5.50 -14.92
N SER A 116 -6.12 -4.95 -14.62
CA SER A 116 -6.25 -3.71 -13.85
C SER A 116 -5.62 -3.82 -12.46
N ARG A 117 -5.74 -4.98 -11.79
CA ARG A 117 -5.10 -5.22 -10.49
C ARG A 117 -3.59 -5.36 -10.63
N ASN A 118 -3.10 -6.14 -11.60
CA ASN A 118 -1.67 -6.38 -11.81
C ASN A 118 -0.92 -5.08 -12.15
N ILE A 119 -1.50 -4.26 -13.03
CA ILE A 119 -0.99 -2.93 -13.35
C ILE A 119 -0.92 -2.05 -12.11
N ALA A 120 -1.93 -2.13 -11.25
CA ALA A 120 -1.94 -1.39 -10.01
C ALA A 120 -0.85 -1.94 -9.06
N THR A 121 -0.70 -3.26 -8.94
CA THR A 121 0.25 -3.90 -7.99
C THR A 121 1.72 -3.74 -8.35
N THR A 122 2.09 -3.56 -9.63
CA THR A 122 3.51 -3.42 -10.02
C THR A 122 4.11 -2.06 -9.67
N ARG A 123 3.29 -1.06 -9.33
CA ARG A 123 3.73 0.25 -8.82
C ARG A 123 2.95 0.63 -7.57
N GLN A 124 2.94 -0.29 -6.60
CA GLN A 124 2.28 -0.10 -5.32
C GLN A 124 3.24 -0.10 -4.15
N ILE A 125 3.02 0.86 -3.26
CA ILE A 125 3.58 0.83 -1.91
C ILE A 125 2.49 0.26 -1.01
N ALA A 126 2.74 -0.93 -0.47
CA ALA A 126 1.86 -1.57 0.50
C ALA A 126 2.56 -1.56 1.87
N ARG A 127 1.82 -1.18 2.91
CA ARG A 127 2.28 -1.26 4.29
C ARG A 127 1.83 -2.58 4.88
N THR A 128 2.76 -3.34 5.47
CA THR A 128 2.42 -4.57 6.18
C THR A 128 1.36 -4.27 7.23
N PRO A 129 0.21 -5.00 7.23
CA PRO A 129 -0.82 -4.81 8.23
C PRO A 129 -0.27 -5.18 9.61
N THR A 130 -0.37 -4.25 10.56
CA THR A 130 0.13 -4.43 11.92
C THR A 130 -0.99 -4.08 12.89
N SER A 131 -1.13 -4.85 13.97
CA SER A 131 -1.86 -4.43 15.16
C SER A 131 -0.90 -4.38 16.35
N THR A 132 -1.15 -3.45 17.27
CA THR A 132 -0.44 -3.38 18.55
C THR A 132 -1.42 -3.55 19.71
N ASN A 133 -0.90 -3.99 20.85
CA ASN A 133 -1.63 -3.99 22.11
C ASN A 133 -0.63 -3.86 23.28
N LEU A 134 -1.16 -3.47 24.43
CA LEU A 134 -0.46 -3.46 25.70
C LEU A 134 -1.02 -4.58 26.58
N THR A 135 -0.20 -5.52 27.02
CA THR A 135 -0.59 -6.48 28.06
C THR A 135 -0.02 -6.10 29.41
N THR A 136 -0.77 -6.38 30.47
CA THR A 136 -0.31 -6.15 31.84
C THR A 136 -0.01 -7.45 32.56
N GLY A 137 0.79 -7.38 33.63
CA GLY A 137 1.14 -8.54 34.45
C GLY A 137 -0.06 -9.27 35.07
N ASN A 138 -1.20 -8.58 35.20
CA ASN A 138 -2.46 -9.16 35.69
C ASN A 138 -3.32 -9.78 34.57
N GLY A 139 -2.83 -9.79 33.33
CA GLY A 139 -3.51 -10.39 32.17
C GLY A 139 -4.50 -9.46 31.46
N GLY A 140 -4.51 -8.16 31.76
CA GLY A 140 -5.29 -7.19 30.99
C GLY A 140 -4.65 -6.93 29.63
N ALA A 141 -5.43 -6.89 28.55
CA ALA A 141 -4.98 -6.52 27.21
C ALA A 141 -5.71 -5.26 26.75
N PHE A 142 -4.94 -4.27 26.28
CA PHE A 142 -5.45 -2.98 25.85
C PHE A 142 -5.04 -2.70 24.41
N ALA A 143 -6.03 -2.48 23.55
CA ALA A 143 -5.81 -2.10 22.15
C ALA A 143 -5.76 -0.56 22.02
N PRO A 144 -4.98 -0.02 21.06
CA PRO A 144 -4.95 1.41 20.80
C PRO A 144 -6.32 1.93 20.33
N GLN A 145 -6.59 3.19 20.63
CA GLN A 145 -7.83 3.86 20.27
C GLN A 145 -7.61 4.81 19.09
N ILE A 146 -8.65 5.05 18.30
CA ILE A 146 -8.60 6.00 17.19
C ILE A 146 -9.92 6.77 17.14
N ALA A 147 -9.83 8.06 16.83
CA ALA A 147 -11.01 8.92 16.70
C ALA A 147 -11.48 8.96 15.23
N GLY A 148 -12.78 9.14 15.04
CA GLY A 148 -13.39 9.22 13.70
C GLY A 148 -14.06 7.93 13.26
N ASP A 149 -14.39 7.87 11.98
CA ASP A 149 -15.01 6.70 11.36
C ASP A 149 -13.95 5.65 11.03
N THR A 150 -14.13 4.45 11.57
CA THR A 150 -13.15 3.35 11.48
C THR A 150 -13.74 2.09 10.85
N ASP A 151 -14.96 2.18 10.31
CA ASP A 151 -15.67 1.02 9.77
C ASP A 151 -14.94 0.39 8.57
N ASP A 152 -14.19 1.21 7.83
CA ASP A 152 -13.39 0.77 6.70
C ASP A 152 -12.04 0.17 7.10
N LEU A 153 -11.57 0.33 8.35
CA LEU A 153 -10.28 -0.19 8.77
C LEU A 153 -10.30 -1.71 8.85
N ALA A 154 -9.26 -2.36 8.31
CA ALA A 154 -9.14 -3.80 8.41
C ALA A 154 -8.99 -4.21 9.88
N VAL A 155 -9.80 -5.20 10.27
CA VAL A 155 -9.81 -5.74 11.63
C VAL A 155 -9.84 -7.26 11.61
N THR A 156 -9.23 -7.86 12.62
CA THR A 156 -9.35 -9.29 12.90
C THR A 156 -9.72 -9.50 14.37
N THR A 157 -10.38 -10.62 14.68
CA THR A 157 -10.82 -10.93 16.05
C THR A 157 -10.18 -12.22 16.52
N ARG A 158 -9.46 -12.18 17.64
CA ARG A 158 -8.80 -13.35 18.24
C ARG A 158 -9.10 -13.37 19.73
N GLY A 159 -9.54 -14.52 20.25
CA GLY A 159 -9.86 -14.65 21.68
C GLY A 159 -11.00 -13.75 22.17
N GLY A 160 -11.85 -13.23 21.27
CA GLY A 160 -12.87 -12.23 21.60
C GLY A 160 -12.38 -10.78 21.59
N GLU A 161 -11.08 -10.56 21.36
CA GLU A 161 -10.47 -9.24 21.25
C GLU A 161 -10.32 -8.83 19.79
N ARG A 162 -10.50 -7.52 19.54
CA ARG A 162 -10.48 -6.94 18.20
C ARG A 162 -9.14 -6.24 17.96
N PHE A 163 -8.45 -6.66 16.91
CA PHE A 163 -7.14 -6.15 16.48
C PHE A 163 -7.33 -5.34 15.21
N THR A 164 -6.92 -4.08 15.23
CA THR A 164 -7.14 -3.13 14.12
C THR A 164 -5.82 -2.84 13.42
N ASN A 165 -5.83 -2.69 12.09
CA ASN A 165 -4.64 -2.28 11.35
C ASN A 165 -4.20 -0.86 11.74
N VAL A 166 -3.21 -0.74 12.63
CA VAL A 166 -2.65 0.55 13.04
C VAL A 166 -1.79 1.19 11.96
N ASN A 167 -1.39 0.42 10.95
CA ASN A 167 -0.54 0.85 9.84
C ASN A 167 -1.34 1.21 8.57
N ASP A 168 -2.67 1.33 8.67
CA ASP A 168 -3.51 1.69 7.53
C ASP A 168 -3.25 3.15 7.08
N PRO A 169 -2.85 3.38 5.83
CA PRO A 169 -2.52 4.73 5.33
C PRO A 169 -3.73 5.66 5.21
N THR A 170 -4.95 5.13 5.35
CA THR A 170 -6.21 5.90 5.28
C THR A 170 -6.89 6.08 6.64
N ALA A 171 -6.19 5.75 7.73
CA ALA A 171 -6.68 6.01 9.08
C ALA A 171 -7.11 7.48 9.24
N PRO A 172 -8.33 7.76 9.76
CA PRO A 172 -8.87 9.12 9.83
C PRO A 172 -8.06 10.04 10.75
N THR A 173 -7.46 9.47 11.79
CA THR A 173 -6.53 10.14 12.70
C THR A 173 -5.41 9.18 13.10
N GLN A 174 -4.46 9.67 13.89
CA GLN A 174 -3.46 8.82 14.52
C GLN A 174 -4.10 7.94 15.61
N PHE A 175 -3.51 6.77 15.84
CA PHE A 175 -3.86 5.89 16.95
C PHE A 175 -3.28 6.43 18.27
N SER A 176 -4.15 6.60 19.25
CA SER A 176 -3.83 6.91 20.63
C SER A 176 -3.49 5.64 21.41
N HIS A 177 -2.30 5.62 22.00
CA HIS A 177 -1.80 4.55 22.84
C HIS A 177 -1.79 5.00 24.31
N ALA A 178 -2.95 5.49 24.78
CA ALA A 178 -3.13 5.98 26.15
C ALA A 178 -3.90 4.96 27.00
N PHE A 179 -3.25 4.45 28.05
CA PHE A 179 -3.78 3.35 28.87
C PHE A 179 -3.82 3.73 30.34
N ALA A 180 -4.98 3.53 30.98
CA ALA A 180 -5.13 3.72 32.42
C ALA A 180 -4.73 2.44 33.15
N LEU A 181 -3.60 2.48 33.85
CA LEU A 181 -3.05 1.35 34.61
C LEU A 181 -2.98 1.67 36.09
N ALA A 182 -2.90 0.63 36.91
CA ALA A 182 -2.59 0.77 38.33
C ALA A 182 -1.08 0.95 38.54
N ASP A 183 -0.72 1.55 39.67
CA ASP A 183 0.68 1.67 40.07
C ASP A 183 1.32 0.28 40.25
N ASP A 184 2.63 0.19 40.01
CA ASP A 184 3.45 -1.03 40.12
C ASP A 184 3.05 -2.20 39.19
N GLU A 185 2.28 -1.93 38.13
CA GLU A 185 1.91 -2.95 37.16
C GLU A 185 2.97 -3.08 36.04
N SER A 186 3.52 -4.28 35.84
CA SER A 186 4.41 -4.55 34.71
C SER A 186 3.61 -4.56 33.41
N VAL A 187 4.16 -3.94 32.36
CA VAL A 187 3.56 -3.90 31.04
C VAL A 187 4.43 -4.59 29.99
N THR A 188 3.80 -5.11 28.96
CA THR A 188 4.46 -5.65 27.78
C THR A 188 3.81 -5.05 26.55
N PHE A 189 4.64 -4.51 25.66
CA PHE A 189 4.21 -3.94 24.40
C PHE A 189 4.26 -5.03 23.34
N ASN A 190 3.10 -5.42 22.82
CA ASN A 190 3.03 -6.47 21.82
C ASN A 190 2.64 -5.88 20.48
N ALA A 191 3.20 -6.46 19.43
CA ALA A 191 2.86 -6.12 18.06
C ALA A 191 2.84 -7.38 17.22
N SER A 192 1.87 -7.47 16.30
CA SER A 192 1.76 -8.58 15.37
C SER A 192 1.52 -8.04 13.97
N THR A 193 2.22 -8.63 13.01
CA THR A 193 1.92 -8.47 11.59
C THR A 193 0.88 -9.50 11.16
N TYR A 194 0.18 -9.18 10.08
CA TYR A 194 -0.86 -10.04 9.53
C TYR A 194 -0.72 -10.14 8.02
N GLU A 195 -1.06 -11.31 7.50
CA GLU A 195 -1.31 -11.46 6.07
C GLU A 195 -2.51 -10.60 5.64
N CYS A 196 -2.52 -10.23 4.35
CA CYS A 196 -3.62 -9.49 3.75
C CYS A 196 -4.25 -10.27 2.60
N ALA A 197 -5.52 -10.64 2.74
CA ALA A 197 -6.28 -11.31 1.68
C ALA A 197 -6.80 -10.36 0.61
N GLU A 198 -6.98 -9.08 0.92
CA GLU A 198 -7.49 -8.08 -0.04
C GLU A 198 -6.80 -6.73 0.10
N TRP A 199 -5.99 -6.40 -0.92
CA TRP A 199 -5.39 -5.08 -1.10
C TRP A 199 -6.28 -4.19 -1.96
N ARG A 200 -6.43 -2.92 -1.56
CA ARG A 200 -7.08 -1.88 -2.35
C ARG A 200 -6.17 -0.69 -2.53
N SER A 201 -6.12 -0.16 -3.74
CA SER A 201 -5.46 1.12 -4.00
C SER A 201 -6.14 2.23 -3.21
N THR A 202 -5.33 3.12 -2.65
CA THR A 202 -5.79 4.36 -2.03
C THR A 202 -5.71 5.49 -3.05
N GLY A 203 -6.41 6.60 -2.78
CA GLY A 203 -6.22 7.83 -3.57
C GLY A 203 -4.85 8.50 -3.36
N ILE A 204 -3.97 7.92 -2.53
CA ILE A 204 -2.66 8.47 -2.17
C ILE A 204 -1.62 7.98 -3.18
N VAL A 205 -0.80 8.91 -3.67
CA VAL A 205 0.30 8.64 -4.61
C VAL A 205 1.59 9.20 -4.01
N ARG A 206 2.68 8.43 -4.11
CA ARG A 206 4.03 8.86 -3.76
C ARG A 206 4.88 8.89 -5.02
N THR A 207 5.72 9.91 -5.16
CA THR A 207 6.63 10.05 -6.30
C THR A 207 8.06 9.94 -5.81
N ASN A 208 8.84 9.06 -6.41
CA ASN A 208 10.26 8.97 -6.16
C ASN A 208 10.94 10.15 -6.84
N GLU A 209 11.54 11.05 -6.06
CA GLU A 209 12.15 12.27 -6.59
C GLU A 209 13.39 12.01 -7.46
N SER A 210 14.10 10.90 -7.20
CA SER A 210 15.30 10.52 -7.95
C SER A 210 14.99 9.93 -9.33
N THR A 211 13.87 9.20 -9.47
CA THR A 211 13.48 8.54 -10.73
C THR A 211 12.32 9.24 -11.45
N GLY A 212 11.59 10.11 -10.77
CA GLY A 212 10.36 10.74 -11.26
C GLY A 212 9.16 9.79 -11.35
N GLU A 213 9.29 8.56 -10.87
CA GLU A 213 8.25 7.54 -10.95
C GLU A 213 7.21 7.68 -9.82
N SER A 214 5.93 7.54 -10.18
CA SER A 214 4.83 7.56 -9.21
C SER A 214 4.33 6.16 -8.88
N TYR A 215 4.06 5.94 -7.59
CA TYR A 215 3.56 4.70 -7.00
C TYR A 215 2.27 5.01 -6.24
N SER A 216 1.23 4.22 -6.49
CA SER A 216 0.00 4.29 -5.69
C SER A 216 0.21 3.62 -4.33
N VAL A 217 -0.31 4.19 -3.26
CA VAL A 217 -0.28 3.53 -1.95
C VAL A 217 -1.49 2.59 -1.88
N ALA A 218 -1.27 1.35 -1.46
CA ALA A 218 -2.33 0.38 -1.21
C ALA A 218 -2.58 0.23 0.29
N ARG A 219 -3.84 -0.07 0.64
CA ARG A 219 -4.25 -0.44 1.99
C ARG A 219 -4.76 -1.87 2.02
N CYS A 220 -4.56 -2.53 3.15
CA CYS A 220 -5.20 -3.82 3.40
C CYS A 220 -6.63 -3.59 3.88
N THR A 221 -7.58 -4.29 3.27
CA THR A 221 -9.01 -4.24 3.63
C THR A 221 -9.50 -5.52 4.27
N ASN A 222 -8.72 -6.59 4.22
CA ASN A 222 -9.04 -7.87 4.84
C ASN A 222 -7.77 -8.51 5.40
N MET A 223 -7.54 -8.30 6.70
CA MET A 223 -6.47 -8.96 7.46
C MET A 223 -6.90 -10.38 7.83
N THR A 224 -6.00 -11.34 7.68
CA THR A 224 -6.29 -12.75 7.96
C THR A 224 -5.58 -13.23 9.22
N THR A 225 -4.62 -14.12 9.07
CA THR A 225 -3.90 -14.76 10.16
C THR A 225 -2.71 -13.91 10.58
N PRO A 226 -2.37 -13.90 11.89
CA PRO A 226 -1.08 -13.40 12.34
C PRO A 226 0.01 -14.11 11.55
N ASP A 227 0.88 -13.33 10.95
CA ASP A 227 2.04 -13.83 10.20
C ASP A 227 3.21 -13.98 11.17
N PHE A 228 3.54 -12.88 11.84
CA PHE A 228 4.65 -12.80 12.78
C PHE A 228 4.30 -11.95 14.00
N GLU A 229 4.76 -12.37 15.18
CA GLU A 229 4.71 -11.58 16.41
C GLU A 229 6.10 -10.99 16.66
N ILE A 230 6.16 -9.68 16.89
CA ILE A 230 7.44 -8.99 17.10
C ILE A 230 8.01 -9.45 18.44
N ASP A 231 9.18 -10.08 18.38
CA ASP A 231 9.91 -10.52 19.58
C ASP A 231 10.29 -9.32 20.45
N SER A 232 10.29 -9.51 21.76
CA SER A 232 10.76 -8.52 22.73
C SER A 232 12.17 -8.00 22.44
N ASP A 233 13.05 -8.80 21.85
CA ASP A 233 14.41 -8.38 21.45
C ASP A 233 14.39 -7.33 20.32
N ASN A 234 13.29 -7.24 19.57
CA ASN A 234 13.05 -6.26 18.52
C ASN A 234 12.19 -5.08 18.99
N VAL A 235 11.99 -4.93 20.30
CA VAL A 235 11.28 -3.80 20.91
C VAL A 235 12.26 -2.98 21.73
N THR A 236 12.49 -1.74 21.32
CA THR A 236 13.27 -0.77 22.10
C THR A 236 12.33 0.24 22.72
N ILE A 237 12.50 0.50 24.03
CA ILE A 237 11.69 1.46 24.77
C ILE A 237 12.60 2.61 25.20
N TYR A 238 12.20 3.83 24.90
CA TYR A 238 12.82 5.04 25.39
C TYR A 238 11.85 5.80 26.30
N THR A 239 12.39 6.39 27.36
CA THR A 239 11.72 7.22 28.36
C THR A 239 12.36 8.61 28.40
N ASP A 240 11.81 9.50 29.22
CA ASP A 240 12.34 10.85 29.39
C ASP A 240 13.82 10.81 29.85
N GLY A 241 14.68 11.56 29.17
CA GLY A 241 16.11 11.63 29.44
C GLY A 241 16.94 10.47 28.86
N ASP A 242 16.36 9.56 28.09
CA ASP A 242 17.12 8.51 27.41
C ASP A 242 17.86 9.03 26.16
N ASP A 243 19.03 8.45 25.90
CA ASP A 243 19.84 8.70 24.70
C ASP A 243 19.26 7.94 23.50
N ALA A 244 18.62 8.67 22.58
CA ALA A 244 18.06 8.12 21.35
C ALA A 244 19.03 8.20 20.17
N SER A 245 20.32 8.46 20.37
CA SER A 245 21.32 8.54 19.30
C SER A 245 21.28 7.34 18.38
N ALA A 246 21.10 6.11 18.89
CA ALA A 246 21.04 4.91 18.05
C ALA A 246 19.77 4.86 17.14
N LEU A 247 18.65 5.40 17.61
CA LEU A 247 17.41 5.51 16.83
C LEU A 247 17.53 6.59 15.75
N LEU A 248 18.15 7.72 16.09
CA LEU A 248 18.22 8.91 15.24
C LEU A 248 19.44 8.90 14.29
N ALA A 249 20.50 8.17 14.65
CA ALA A 249 21.70 8.00 13.85
C ALA A 249 21.56 6.87 12.81
N SER A 250 20.40 6.22 12.70
CA SER A 250 20.17 5.19 11.69
C SER A 250 20.37 5.79 10.29
N SER A 251 21.59 5.69 9.79
CA SER A 251 22.02 6.01 8.42
C SER A 251 21.48 5.01 7.39
N GLU A 252 20.54 4.17 7.80
CA GLU A 252 19.71 3.39 6.91
C GLU A 252 18.68 4.36 6.35
N ASP A 253 18.98 4.89 5.16
CA ASP A 253 18.05 5.77 4.44
C ASP A 253 16.68 5.10 4.46
N PRO A 254 15.65 5.72 5.10
CA PRO A 254 14.30 5.21 4.96
C PRO A 254 14.02 5.12 3.47
N ALA A 255 13.32 4.07 3.05
CA ALA A 255 12.96 3.99 1.64
C ALA A 255 12.27 5.30 1.25
N TRP A 256 12.50 5.82 0.06
CA TRP A 256 12.02 7.15 -0.38
C TRP A 256 10.50 7.40 -0.17
N TRP A 257 9.72 6.35 0.06
CA TRP A 257 8.28 6.38 0.33
C TRP A 257 7.91 6.35 1.82
N GLN A 258 8.86 6.08 2.71
CA GLN A 258 8.75 6.13 4.16
C GLN A 258 8.99 7.57 4.65
N ASN A 259 8.41 7.89 5.80
CA ASN A 259 8.73 9.15 6.46
C ASN A 259 10.04 8.97 7.23
N GLU A 260 10.85 10.01 7.29
CA GLU A 260 12.02 10.02 8.17
C GLU A 260 11.58 9.99 9.64
N ILE A 261 12.32 9.24 10.47
CA ILE A 261 12.06 9.16 11.92
C ILE A 261 12.25 10.53 12.56
N ASN A 262 13.30 11.25 12.15
CA ASN A 262 13.61 12.62 12.58
C ASN A 262 12.42 13.55 12.36
N ASP A 263 11.92 13.64 11.14
CA ASP A 263 10.76 14.47 10.79
C ASP A 263 9.50 14.03 11.55
N SER A 264 9.32 12.72 11.75
CA SER A 264 8.14 12.19 12.45
C SER A 264 8.13 12.56 13.93
N ILE A 265 9.31 12.64 14.56
CA ILE A 265 9.48 13.09 15.95
C ILE A 265 9.36 14.62 16.03
N ASP A 266 10.04 15.38 15.16
CA ASP A 266 10.02 16.85 15.20
C ASP A 266 8.61 17.44 14.97
N ASN A 267 7.73 16.69 14.30
CA ASN A 267 6.32 17.06 14.12
C ASN A 267 5.41 16.71 15.32
N ARG A 268 5.94 16.14 16.41
CA ARG A 268 5.20 15.80 17.63
C ARG A 268 5.51 16.83 18.73
N PRO A 269 4.49 17.51 19.29
CA PRO A 269 4.72 18.46 20.38
C PRO A 269 5.05 17.78 21.72
N ASP A 270 4.75 16.48 21.86
CA ASP A 270 4.88 15.71 23.11
C ASP A 270 6.24 15.00 23.24
N VAL A 271 7.08 15.06 22.21
CA VAL A 271 8.42 14.45 22.21
C VAL A 271 9.38 15.49 21.65
N ASP A 272 10.22 16.05 22.50
CA ASP A 272 11.31 16.92 22.10
C ASP A 272 12.63 16.15 22.15
N ARG A 273 13.64 16.66 21.46
CA ARG A 273 15.00 16.11 21.50
C ARG A 273 16.01 17.24 21.60
N ASP A 274 17.01 17.05 22.44
CA ASP A 274 18.10 18.01 22.49
C ASP A 274 19.10 17.82 21.34
N ALA A 275 20.08 18.73 21.24
CA ALA A 275 21.12 18.66 20.22
C ALA A 275 22.04 17.43 20.35
N SER A 276 21.96 16.69 21.46
CA SER A 276 22.72 15.48 21.75
C SER A 276 21.86 14.21 21.66
N ALA A 277 20.66 14.30 21.05
CA ALA A 277 19.71 13.20 20.88
C ALA A 277 19.09 12.63 22.17
N PHE A 278 19.14 13.37 23.28
CA PHE A 278 18.38 13.01 24.48
C PHE A 278 16.93 13.40 24.32
N LEU A 279 16.03 12.47 24.60
CA LEU A 279 14.58 12.71 24.51
C LEU A 279 14.09 13.49 25.72
N SER A 280 13.15 14.41 25.48
CA SER A 280 12.34 15.03 26.52
C SER A 280 10.87 14.69 26.29
N MET A 281 10.26 14.02 27.27
CA MET A 281 8.88 13.54 27.24
C MET A 281 8.24 13.69 28.63
N LYS A 282 6.91 13.57 28.73
CA LYS A 282 6.26 13.52 30.05
C LYS A 282 6.66 12.26 30.82
N SER A 283 6.68 12.32 32.15
CA SER A 283 7.08 11.19 33.00
C SER A 283 6.22 9.92 32.84
N ASN A 284 5.01 10.05 32.30
CA ASN A 284 4.10 8.95 32.00
C ASN A 284 4.09 8.55 30.53
N GLN A 285 5.07 8.99 29.73
CA GLN A 285 5.19 8.67 28.32
C GLN A 285 6.39 7.77 28.04
N ALA A 286 6.24 6.92 27.03
CA ALA A 286 7.32 6.08 26.53
C ALA A 286 7.26 6.03 24.99
N LEU A 287 8.41 6.22 24.35
CA LEU A 287 8.57 6.02 22.92
C LEU A 287 8.98 4.57 22.67
N VAL A 288 8.09 3.80 22.06
CA VAL A 288 8.30 2.37 21.77
C VAL A 288 8.61 2.22 20.29
N VAL A 289 9.78 1.67 20.00
CA VAL A 289 10.29 1.39 18.66
C VAL A 289 10.20 -0.10 18.41
N LEU A 290 9.41 -0.47 17.41
CA LEU A 290 9.25 -1.84 16.96
C LEU A 290 10.08 -2.03 15.69
N ASP A 291 11.06 -2.93 15.73
CA ASP A 291 11.87 -3.31 14.58
C ASP A 291 11.25 -4.54 13.90
N TYR A 292 10.97 -4.46 12.61
CA TYR A 292 10.42 -5.60 11.88
C TYR A 292 11.55 -6.39 11.24
N PRO A 293 11.62 -7.71 11.45
CA PRO A 293 12.54 -8.55 10.71
C PRO A 293 12.15 -8.50 9.23
N ASP A 294 13.13 -8.19 8.38
CA ASP A 294 13.08 -8.10 6.93
C ASP A 294 12.46 -6.84 6.31
N GLY A 295 13.35 -5.96 5.85
CA GLY A 295 13.10 -4.99 4.79
C GLY A 295 14.25 -5.01 3.79
N VAL A 296 13.95 -5.18 2.51
CA VAL A 296 14.96 -5.11 1.45
C VAL A 296 15.48 -3.67 1.40
N ASN A 297 16.63 -3.40 2.01
CA ASN A 297 17.31 -2.10 2.02
C ASN A 297 16.52 -0.91 2.62
N SER A 298 15.76 -1.11 3.71
CA SER A 298 15.10 0.01 4.39
C SER A 298 14.86 -0.23 5.88
N THR A 299 14.98 0.83 6.67
CA THR A 299 14.60 0.91 8.09
C THR A 299 13.12 0.55 8.26
N ASN A 300 12.82 -0.72 8.55
CA ASN A 300 11.46 -1.17 8.83
C ASN A 300 11.19 -1.02 10.32
N LYS A 301 10.93 0.23 10.75
CA LYS A 301 10.60 0.54 12.15
C LYS A 301 9.23 1.18 12.27
N LEU A 302 8.48 0.80 13.29
CA LEU A 302 7.26 1.51 13.72
C LEU A 302 7.53 2.15 15.08
N VAL A 303 7.48 3.49 15.11
CA VAL A 303 7.70 4.29 16.31
C VAL A 303 6.35 4.75 16.84
N LEU A 304 6.06 4.43 18.11
CA LEU A 304 4.79 4.69 18.76
C LEU A 304 5.01 5.41 20.09
N LEU A 305 4.26 6.48 20.33
CA LEU A 305 4.26 7.16 21.62
C LEU A 305 3.13 6.59 22.49
N TYR A 306 3.51 5.94 23.58
CA TYR A 306 2.60 5.43 24.60
C TYR A 306 2.47 6.43 25.74
N GLN A 307 1.25 6.55 26.28
CA GLN A 307 0.98 7.27 27.52
C GLN A 307 0.39 6.28 28.53
N ILE A 308 1.07 6.09 29.66
CA ILE A 308 0.74 5.05 30.64
C ILE A 308 0.42 5.73 31.98
N GLY A 309 -0.84 5.67 32.39
CA GLY A 309 -1.29 6.34 33.62
C GLY A 309 -1.38 7.87 33.46
N ARG A 310 -1.45 8.59 34.59
CA ARG A 310 -1.50 10.06 34.64
C ARG A 310 -0.09 10.64 34.78
N ALA A 311 0.20 11.72 34.06
CA ALA A 311 1.46 12.42 34.19
C ALA A 311 1.57 13.04 35.60
N GLU A 312 2.75 13.03 36.20
CA GLU A 312 2.94 13.66 37.52
C GLU A 312 2.62 15.17 37.49
N GLU A 313 2.84 15.82 36.35
CA GLU A 313 2.46 17.22 36.09
C GLU A 313 0.94 17.46 35.99
N ASP A 314 0.18 16.45 35.55
CA ASP A 314 -1.30 16.49 35.45
C ASP A 314 -1.98 15.99 36.75
N ALA A 315 -1.20 15.45 37.71
CA ALA A 315 -1.68 15.05 39.02
C ALA A 315 -1.88 16.24 39.98
N VAL A 316 -1.38 17.43 39.62
CA VAL A 316 -1.70 18.68 40.30
C VAL A 316 -2.98 19.25 39.71
N ALA A 317 -4.01 19.42 40.55
CA ALA A 317 -5.36 19.82 40.14
C ALA A 317 -5.37 21.19 39.43
N GLY A 318 -5.37 21.18 38.09
CA GLY A 318 -5.67 22.32 37.23
C GLY A 318 -7.12 22.26 36.74
N ASP A 319 -7.86 23.35 36.96
CA ASP A 319 -9.30 23.48 36.79
C ASP A 319 -9.89 22.89 35.50
N VAL A 320 -10.94 22.10 35.66
CA VAL A 320 -11.78 21.57 34.58
C VAL A 320 -12.78 22.63 34.13
N ILE A 321 -12.74 23.03 32.85
CA ILE A 321 -13.94 23.51 32.15
C ILE A 321 -14.10 22.71 30.87
N ASN A 322 -15.11 21.84 30.85
CA ASN A 322 -15.53 21.11 29.66
C ASN A 322 -17.05 21.32 29.51
N ILE A 323 -17.47 22.16 28.56
CA ILE A 323 -18.87 22.33 28.20
C ILE A 323 -19.10 21.66 26.85
N ARG A 324 -19.95 20.63 26.83
CA ARG A 324 -20.50 20.06 25.60
C ARG A 324 -22.03 20.19 25.65
N VAL A 325 -22.56 21.19 24.95
CA VAL A 325 -24.01 21.32 24.71
C VAL A 325 -24.39 20.37 23.59
N ARG A 326 -25.25 19.39 23.88
CA ARG A 326 -25.99 18.61 22.88
C ARG A 326 -27.42 18.41 23.36
N ASN A 327 -28.24 19.45 23.16
CA ASN A 327 -29.65 19.24 22.88
C ASN A 327 -30.19 20.42 22.09
N VAL A 328 -30.31 20.27 20.77
CA VAL A 328 -31.26 21.06 19.99
C VAL A 328 -32.16 20.04 19.31
N GLN A 329 -33.27 19.74 19.97
CA GLN A 329 -34.41 19.12 19.34
C GLN A 329 -35.26 20.28 18.83
N ALA A 330 -35.31 20.45 17.51
CA ALA A 330 -36.34 21.25 16.88
C ALA A 330 -37.21 20.28 16.10
N ASP A 331 -38.42 20.06 16.60
CA ASP A 331 -39.51 19.44 15.85
C ASP A 331 -40.82 20.02 16.43
N PRO A 332 -41.81 20.42 15.61
CA PRO A 332 -41.91 20.36 14.14
C PRO A 332 -41.73 21.69 13.39
#